data_AF-H0E856-F1
#
_entry.id   AF-H0E856-F1
#
_cell.length_a   1.000
_cell.length_b   1.000
_cell.length_c   1.000
_cell.angle_alpha   90.00
_cell.angle_beta   90.00
_cell.angle_gamma   90.00
#
_symmetry.space_group_name_H-M   'P 1'
#
loop_
_entity.id
_entity.type
_entity.pdbx_description
1 polymer ?
#
loop_
_entity_poly.entity_id
_entity_poly.type
_entity_poly.pdbx_seq_one_letter_code
_entity_poly.pdbx_strand_id
1 'polypeptide(L)'
;MGGGRGAGAAAGVLRRLGEPRPARVQVDRTGRPLAVDGERVEAVVETWLLDDRWWADDPLLRRMWEVVTVRGRAVVVFCDLTRWPRQWWRLR
;
A
#
# COMPACT_ATOMS: atom_id res chain seq x y z
N MET A 1 14.70 -41.82 -34.53
CA MET A 1 15.16 -41.06 -33.36
C MET A 1 14.74 -39.60 -33.56
N GLY A 2 13.58 -39.20 -33.05
CA GLY A 2 13.05 -37.84 -33.19
C GLY A 2 13.08 -37.12 -31.85
N GLY A 3 14.03 -36.21 -31.66
CA GLY A 3 14.12 -35.36 -30.47
C GLY A 3 13.36 -34.06 -30.70
N GLY A 4 12.17 -33.94 -30.09
CA GLY A 4 11.39 -32.71 -30.08
C GLY A 4 12.10 -31.63 -29.28
N ARG A 5 12.34 -30.48 -29.91
CA ARG A 5 12.79 -29.25 -29.26
C ARG A 5 11.71 -28.79 -28.28
N GLY A 6 12.02 -28.83 -26.99
CA GLY A 6 11.21 -28.20 -25.95
C GLY A 6 11.14 -26.69 -26.21
N ALA A 7 9.93 -26.18 -26.42
CA ALA A 7 9.67 -24.75 -26.41
C ALA A 7 9.98 -24.24 -24.99
N GLY A 8 11.05 -23.46 -24.85
CA GLY A 8 11.29 -22.69 -23.63
C GLY A 8 10.16 -21.70 -23.47
N ALA A 9 9.22 -21.98 -22.58
CA ALA A 9 8.21 -21.01 -22.17
C ALA A 9 8.96 -19.81 -21.57
N ALA A 10 8.81 -18.63 -22.18
CA ALA A 10 9.30 -17.40 -21.60
C ALA A 10 8.60 -17.22 -20.25
N ALA A 11 9.36 -17.37 -19.16
CA ALA A 11 8.85 -17.15 -17.81
C ALA A 11 8.50 -15.67 -17.68
N GLY A 12 7.21 -15.34 -17.78
CA GLY A 12 6.72 -14.00 -17.47
C GLY A 12 7.09 -13.65 -16.04
N VAL A 13 7.59 -12.43 -15.81
CA VAL A 13 7.86 -11.94 -14.46
C VAL A 13 6.53 -11.90 -13.70
N LEU A 14 6.36 -12.82 -12.73
CA LEU A 14 5.23 -12.81 -11.81
C LEU A 14 5.34 -11.54 -10.95
N ARG A 15 4.53 -10.52 -11.26
CA ARG A 15 4.41 -9.32 -10.44
C ARG A 15 3.53 -9.66 -9.22
N ARG A 16 4.00 -9.37 -8.00
CA ARG A 16 3.14 -9.41 -6.81
C ARG A 16 1.98 -8.42 -6.98
N LEU A 17 0.77 -8.95 -7.00
CA LEU A 17 -0.44 -8.12 -6.99
C LEU A 17 -0.58 -7.49 -5.60
N GLY A 18 -0.92 -6.19 -5.55
CA GLY A 18 -1.15 -5.49 -4.30
C GLY A 18 0.10 -5.12 -3.49
N GLU A 19 1.30 -5.20 -4.06
CA GLU A 19 2.51 -4.81 -3.33
C GLU A 19 2.49 -3.30 -2.97
N PRO A 20 2.58 -2.95 -1.66
CA PRO A 20 2.57 -1.58 -1.23
C PRO A 20 3.71 -0.77 -1.83
N ARG A 21 3.43 0.49 -2.16
CA ARG A 21 4.44 1.42 -2.68
C ARG A 21 4.71 2.50 -1.64
N PRO A 22 5.96 2.93 -1.42
CA PRO A 22 6.24 4.09 -0.59
C PRO A 22 5.44 5.31 -1.07
N ALA A 23 4.91 6.07 -0.14
CA ALA A 23 4.12 7.26 -0.43
C ALA A 23 4.54 8.43 0.45
N ARG A 24 4.48 9.65 -0.10
CA ARG A 24 4.61 10.87 0.71
C ARG A 24 3.23 11.31 1.14
N VAL A 25 2.94 11.21 2.44
CA VAL A 25 1.65 11.61 2.98
C VAL A 25 1.84 12.81 3.89
N GLN A 26 1.15 13.91 3.57
CA GLN A 26 1.00 15.04 4.47
C GLN A 26 -0.18 14.75 5.39
N VAL A 27 -0.02 14.97 6.68
CA VAL A 27 -1.05 14.71 7.68
C VAL A 27 -1.31 15.93 8.55
N ASP A 28 -2.52 15.99 9.11
CA ASP A 28 -2.81 16.93 10.18
C ASP A 28 -2.25 16.44 11.54
N ARG A 29 -2.55 17.20 12.59
CA ARG A 29 -2.12 16.91 13.97
C ARG A 29 -2.64 15.59 14.52
N THR A 30 -3.72 15.05 13.95
CA THR A 30 -4.32 13.76 14.33
C THR A 30 -3.76 12.59 13.54
N GLY A 31 -2.93 12.87 12.52
CA GLY A 31 -2.43 11.87 11.58
C GLY A 31 -3.37 11.62 10.41
N ARG A 32 -4.45 12.40 10.25
CA ARG A 32 -5.38 12.27 9.11
C ARG A 32 -4.70 12.75 7.82
N PRO A 33 -4.77 11.98 6.71
CA PRO A 33 -4.19 12.39 5.43
C PRO A 33 -4.82 13.68 4.87
N LEU A 34 -3.95 14.60 4.44
CA LEU A 34 -4.31 15.86 3.76
C LEU A 34 -3.86 15.86 2.30
N ALA A 35 -2.77 15.16 1.97
CA ALA A 35 -2.30 14.97 0.61
C ALA A 35 -1.49 13.67 0.49
N VAL A 36 -1.56 13.02 -0.68
CA VAL A 36 -0.83 11.80 -1.03
C VAL A 36 -0.03 12.06 -2.31
N ASP A 37 1.28 11.85 -2.26
CA ASP A 37 2.21 12.07 -3.37
C ASP A 37 2.08 13.48 -4.02
N GLY A 38 1.73 14.48 -3.20
CA GLY A 38 1.54 15.87 -3.63
C GLY A 38 0.12 16.20 -4.13
N GLU A 39 -0.79 15.23 -4.20
CA GLU A 39 -2.18 15.45 -4.58
C GLU A 39 -3.06 15.57 -3.33
N ARG A 40 -3.84 16.65 -3.22
CA ARG A 40 -4.70 16.90 -2.06
C ARG A 40 -5.78 15.82 -1.93
N VAL A 41 -6.04 15.44 -0.69
CA VAL A 41 -7.20 14.62 -0.31
C VAL A 41 -8.43 15.50 -0.29
N GLU A 42 -9.46 15.07 -1.02
CA GLU A 42 -10.79 15.69 -1.01
C GLU A 42 -11.64 15.11 0.12
N ALA A 43 -11.67 13.77 0.24
CA ALA A 43 -12.45 13.07 1.26
C ALA A 43 -11.70 11.87 1.82
N VAL A 44 -12.02 11.51 3.06
CA VAL A 44 -11.67 10.22 3.66
C VAL A 44 -12.94 9.39 3.64
N VAL A 45 -12.89 8.24 2.98
CA VAL A 45 -14.04 7.32 2.84
C VAL A 45 -14.13 6.45 4.08
N GLU A 46 -13.01 5.85 4.49
CA GLU A 46 -12.95 4.96 5.64
C GLU A 46 -11.60 5.09 6.34
N THR A 47 -11.58 4.74 7.63
CA THR A 47 -10.37 4.68 8.46
C THR A 47 -10.43 3.46 9.35
N TRP A 48 -9.36 2.67 9.34
CA TRP A 48 -9.29 1.45 10.14
C TRP A 48 -7.88 1.24 10.71
N LEU A 49 -7.81 0.48 11.80
CA LEU A 49 -6.56 0.05 12.40
C LEU A 49 -6.40 -1.44 12.11
N LEU A 50 -5.24 -1.80 11.58
CA LEU A 50 -4.81 -3.19 11.48
C LEU A 50 -3.85 -3.45 12.65
N ASP A 51 -4.24 -4.30 13.59
CA ASP A 51 -3.39 -4.91 14.61
C ASP A 51 -3.48 -6.42 14.41
N ASP A 52 -2.43 -7.01 13.85
CA ASP A 52 -2.37 -8.43 13.53
C ASP A 52 -1.11 -9.05 14.16
N ARG A 53 -1.30 -10.18 14.84
CA ARG A 53 -0.24 -10.97 15.48
C ARG A 53 -0.36 -12.47 15.22
N TRP A 54 -1.22 -12.88 14.28
CA TRP A 54 -1.56 -14.31 14.13
C TRP A 54 -0.90 -14.98 12.93
N TRP A 55 -0.39 -14.24 11.94
CA TRP A 55 0.36 -14.80 10.82
C TRP A 55 1.76 -14.22 10.61
N ALA A 56 2.10 -13.14 11.31
CA ALA A 56 3.40 -12.48 11.22
C ALA A 56 4.23 -12.75 12.49
N ASP A 57 5.52 -13.05 12.32
CA ASP A 57 6.46 -13.22 13.44
C ASP A 57 6.61 -11.94 14.27
N ASP A 58 6.53 -10.78 13.60
CA ASP A 58 6.53 -9.46 14.23
C ASP A 58 5.10 -8.89 14.30
N PRO A 59 4.75 -8.16 15.37
CA PRO A 59 3.47 -7.46 15.46
C PRO A 59 3.25 -6.54 14.26
N LEU A 60 2.09 -6.64 13.62
CA LEU A 60 1.72 -5.80 12.51
C LEU A 60 0.74 -4.73 12.99
N LEU A 61 1.23 -3.50 13.20
CA LEU A 61 0.39 -2.37 13.58
C LEU A 61 0.40 -1.29 12.50
N ARG A 62 -0.72 -1.11 11.79
CA ARG A 62 -0.87 -0.12 10.72
C ARG A 62 -2.15 0.67 10.90
N ARG A 63 -2.06 2.00 10.83
CA ARG A 63 -3.25 2.83 10.61
C ARG A 63 -3.48 2.96 9.11
N MET A 64 -4.70 2.68 8.66
CA MET A 64 -5.08 2.66 7.27
C MET A 64 -6.20 3.66 7.00
N TRP A 65 -6.20 4.20 5.78
CA TRP A 65 -7.20 5.13 5.30
C TRP A 65 -7.51 4.83 3.83
N GLU A 66 -8.78 4.86 3.49
CA GLU A 66 -9.23 5.03 2.11
C GLU A 66 -9.53 6.51 1.89
N VAL A 67 -8.92 7.11 0.87
CA VAL A 67 -9.09 8.53 0.54
C VAL A 67 -9.45 8.70 -0.92
N VAL A 68 -10.21 9.74 -1.21
CA VAL A 68 -10.44 10.24 -2.56
C VAL A 68 -9.64 11.52 -2.72
N THR A 69 -8.82 11.60 -3.76
CA THR A 69 -8.06 12.82 -4.10
C THR A 69 -8.94 13.82 -4.83
N VAL A 70 -8.49 15.08 -4.90
CA VAL A 70 -9.18 16.15 -5.67
C VAL A 70 -9.32 15.88 -7.18
N ARG A 71 -8.69 14.83 -7.71
CA ARG A 71 -8.91 14.36 -9.10
C ARG A 71 -9.85 13.14 -9.16
N GLY A 72 -10.56 12.84 -8.08
CA GLY A 72 -11.50 11.73 -7.99
C GLY A 72 -10.85 10.34 -7.90
N ARG A 73 -9.58 10.22 -7.51
CA ARG A 73 -8.91 8.91 -7.40
C ARG A 73 -9.07 8.35 -6.00
N ALA A 74 -9.63 7.14 -5.89
CA ALA A 74 -9.59 6.35 -4.67
C ALA A 74 -8.17 5.76 -4.48
N VAL A 75 -7.60 5.96 -3.28
CA VAL A 75 -6.29 5.45 -2.90
C VAL A 75 -6.35 4.97 -1.46
N VAL A 76 -5.86 3.76 -1.20
CA VAL A 76 -5.62 3.30 0.17
C VAL A 76 -4.21 3.68 0.58
N VAL A 77 -4.06 4.41 1.68
CA VAL A 77 -2.77 4.73 2.30
C VAL A 77 -2.70 4.15 3.69
N PHE A 78 -1.49 3.83 4.14
CA PHE A 78 -1.28 3.41 5.52
C PHE A 78 0.06 3.88 6.07
N CYS A 79 0.07 4.04 7.39
CA CYS A 79 1.26 4.32 8.17
C CYS A 79 1.60 3.07 8.98
N ASP A 80 2.83 2.57 8.83
CA ASP A 80 3.38 1.58 9.75
C ASP A 80 3.67 2.26 11.09
N LEU A 81 3.05 1.77 12.16
CA LEU A 81 3.14 2.33 13.51
C LEU A 81 4.18 1.61 14.38
N THR A 82 4.73 0.49 13.90
CA THR A 82 5.73 -0.31 14.62
C THR A 82 7.14 0.26 14.48
N ARG A 83 7.35 1.12 13.47
CA ARG A 83 8.66 1.66 13.11
C ARG A 83 8.78 3.14 13.44
N TRP A 84 9.99 3.54 13.83
CA TRP A 84 10.39 4.94 13.94
C TRP A 84 11.61 5.23 13.04
N PRO A 85 11.58 6.27 12.19
CA PRO A 85 10.43 7.15 11.93
C PRO A 85 9.29 6.40 11.24
N ARG A 86 8.07 6.95 11.37
CA ARG A 86 6.87 6.42 10.73
C ARG A 86 7.04 6.38 9.21
N GLN A 87 6.67 5.25 8.61
CA GLN A 87 6.75 5.04 7.17
C GLN A 87 5.35 4.96 6.55
N TRP A 88 5.18 5.62 5.42
CA TRP A 88 3.92 5.70 4.69
C TRP A 88 3.98 4.93 3.39
N TRP A 89 2.88 4.25 3.11
CA TRP A 89 2.71 3.39 1.95
C TRP A 89 1.34 3.61 1.33
N ARG A 90 1.20 3.24 0.07
CA ARG A 90 -0.07 3.22 -0.65
C ARG A 90 -0.28 1.92 -1.41
N LEU A 91 -1.53 1.53 -1.51
CA LEU A 91 -2.01 0.48 -2.42
C LEU A 91 -2.61 1.15 -3.67
N ARG A 92 -2.84 0.34 -4.71
CA ARG A 92 -3.56 0.75 -5.92
C ARG A 92 -4.80 -0.09 -6.06
#